data_AF-A0A9R0BMH4-F1
#
_entry.id   AF-A0A9R0BMH4-F1
#
_cell.length_a   1.000
_cell.length_b   1.000
_cell.length_c   1.000
_cell.angle_alpha   90.00
_cell.angle_beta   90.00
_cell.angle_gamma   90.00
#
_symmetry.space_group_name_H-M   'P 1'
#
loop_
_entity.id
_entity.type
_entity.pdbx_description
1 polymer ?
#
loop_
_entity_poly.entity_id
_entity_poly.type
_entity_poly.pdbx_seq_one_letter_code
_entity_poly.pdbx_strand_id
1 'polypeptide(L)'
;MKAPKTILTILTIALTLSSISIIPSYALTEEKLIGNGRYETAVKISQKAYSSSSNVVLVNDNSLADALSATPFAKAKGAPILLTESDKLDDRTEKEIKRLGAKDIYLIGGTAVLNKDIENKLKGNGLNVERINGKDRYETSLILANKLKDIKDIKEVAVVNGEKGLSDAVSVGAPAAQNKMPIILSSPKDGVEAFDKFIRDEKVIKAYVIGGTNSVSRAVEKSLPNAERVSGKDRNETNAKVIEKFYTDTNLSNLYVTKDGSKNENQLIDSLAVGVLAAKNESPVVLVGNKLNTKQRDILSTKKLNTITQVGGNGNEEAFDEIKSLQEKTVFEAKTVEELTDMINIASPNDIINFKPKENTVNEAFRMVTNKPITVNIKGDCSKTLTVDMPNGEVNNYATLVNVIVRNIGEGGFNNHDTITILSVRDKNGRVIENTRNSDIDTLMILASANDTKLINDGYIGKLIDNSSNSDITNNGTIDKKVNQVENLEAKVDSIEKAIDSISQKVNKIQDILDKIGFLKKFLS
;
A
#
# COMPACT_ATOMS: atom_id res chain seq x y z
N MET A 1 22.24 -7.79 -81.15
CA MET A 1 23.51 -8.03 -80.44
C MET A 1 23.54 -7.22 -79.16
N LYS A 2 23.72 -7.90 -78.02
CA LYS A 2 24.21 -7.43 -76.70
C LYS A 2 23.57 -6.20 -76.05
N ALA A 3 22.67 -6.43 -75.10
CA ALA A 3 22.56 -5.61 -73.89
C ALA A 3 23.21 -6.38 -72.72
N PRO A 4 24.11 -5.76 -71.92
CA PRO A 4 24.72 -6.42 -70.78
C PRO A 4 23.81 -6.39 -69.54
N LYS A 5 23.97 -7.44 -68.73
CA LYS A 5 23.30 -7.72 -67.46
C LYS A 5 23.93 -6.94 -66.28
N THR A 6 23.14 -6.88 -65.20
CA THR A 6 23.51 -6.74 -63.77
C THR A 6 23.80 -5.31 -63.28
N ILE A 7 23.38 -4.84 -62.09
CA ILE A 7 23.02 -5.48 -60.81
C ILE A 7 21.85 -4.69 -60.18
N LEU A 8 20.76 -5.38 -59.79
CA LEU A 8 19.73 -4.84 -58.90
C LEU A 8 20.11 -5.22 -57.47
N THR A 9 20.65 -4.29 -56.70
CA THR A 9 20.98 -4.51 -55.29
C THR A 9 19.69 -4.47 -54.48
N ILE A 10 19.13 -5.65 -54.16
CA ILE A 10 18.07 -5.79 -53.17
C ILE A 10 18.71 -5.60 -51.80
N LEU A 11 18.59 -4.40 -51.24
CA LEU A 11 18.91 -4.12 -49.85
C LEU A 11 17.72 -4.62 -49.01
N THR A 12 17.72 -5.91 -48.65
CA THR A 12 16.84 -6.46 -47.62
C THR A 12 17.28 -5.91 -46.27
N ILE A 13 16.68 -4.79 -45.85
CA ILE A 13 16.72 -4.34 -44.45
C ILE A 13 15.83 -5.29 -43.66
N ALA A 14 16.43 -6.26 -42.99
CA ALA A 14 15.77 -7.03 -41.95
C ALA A 14 15.56 -6.09 -40.75
N LEU A 15 14.40 -5.43 -40.67
CA LEU A 15 13.94 -4.79 -39.45
C LEU A 15 13.64 -5.89 -38.42
N THR A 16 14.61 -6.20 -37.57
CA THR A 16 14.33 -6.89 -36.31
C THR A 16 13.47 -5.96 -35.47
N LEU A 17 12.16 -6.19 -35.44
CA LEU A 17 11.28 -5.63 -34.42
C LEU A 17 11.70 -6.23 -33.08
N SER A 18 12.69 -5.61 -32.44
CA SER A 18 12.81 -5.67 -30.99
C SER A 18 11.54 -5.05 -30.45
N SER A 19 10.66 -5.87 -29.89
CA SER A 19 9.49 -5.43 -29.14
C SER A 19 9.97 -4.58 -27.96
N ILE A 20 10.11 -3.27 -28.20
CA ILE A 20 10.22 -2.27 -27.16
C ILE A 20 8.92 -2.42 -26.37
N SER A 21 9.01 -3.01 -25.19
CA SER A 21 7.92 -2.92 -24.22
C SER A 21 7.87 -1.46 -23.80
N ILE A 22 6.99 -0.69 -24.45
CA ILE A 22 6.66 0.66 -24.02
C ILE A 22 5.93 0.47 -22.69
N ILE A 23 6.65 0.59 -21.57
CA ILE A 23 6.03 0.70 -20.26
C ILE A 23 5.34 2.06 -20.28
N PRO A 24 4.01 2.14 -20.25
CA PRO A 24 3.34 3.43 -20.22
C PRO A 24 3.78 4.14 -18.95
N SER A 25 4.34 5.35 -19.09
CA SER A 25 4.45 6.27 -17.95
C SER A 25 3.03 6.67 -17.60
N TYR A 26 2.36 5.90 -16.75
CA TYR A 26 1.02 6.23 -16.30
C TYR A 26 1.09 7.55 -15.52
N ALA A 27 0.66 8.63 -16.16
CA ALA A 27 0.33 9.84 -15.44
C ALA A 27 -0.75 9.48 -14.41
N LEU A 28 -0.61 9.99 -13.19
CA LEU A 28 -1.59 9.80 -12.12
C LEU A 28 -2.98 10.18 -12.64
N THR A 29 -3.93 9.24 -12.59
CA THR A 29 -5.32 9.51 -12.97
C THR A 29 -6.07 10.10 -11.78
N GLU A 30 -6.73 11.24 -11.99
CA GLU A 30 -7.53 11.92 -10.96
C GLU A 30 -9.02 11.62 -11.16
N GLU A 31 -9.70 11.16 -10.11
CA GLU A 31 -11.14 10.95 -10.11
C GLU A 31 -11.82 11.67 -8.94
N LYS A 32 -13.10 12.02 -9.13
CA LYS A 32 -13.94 12.63 -8.08
C LYS A 32 -15.28 11.93 -7.96
N LEU A 33 -15.56 11.37 -6.79
CA LEU A 33 -16.85 10.84 -6.38
C LEU A 33 -17.48 11.81 -5.37
N ILE A 34 -17.93 12.96 -5.87
CA ILE A 34 -18.47 14.05 -5.05
C ILE A 34 -19.87 14.41 -5.56
N GLY A 35 -20.89 14.21 -4.74
CA GLY A 35 -22.26 14.65 -5.01
C GLY A 35 -22.64 15.91 -4.24
N ASN A 36 -23.84 16.45 -4.51
CA ASN A 36 -24.44 17.51 -3.70
C ASN A 36 -24.98 16.92 -2.38
N GLY A 37 -24.03 16.61 -1.48
CA GLY A 37 -24.28 15.96 -0.19
C GLY A 37 -24.09 14.45 -0.20
N ARG A 38 -24.14 13.85 0.99
CA ARG A 38 -23.79 12.44 1.27
C ARG A 38 -24.59 11.42 0.46
N TYR A 39 -25.89 11.68 0.22
CA TYR A 39 -26.75 10.79 -0.55
C TYR A 39 -26.28 10.66 -2.00
N GLU A 40 -26.01 11.79 -2.66
CA GLU A 40 -25.54 11.77 -4.05
C GLU A 40 -24.09 11.25 -4.14
N THR A 41 -23.24 11.53 -3.16
CA THR A 41 -21.91 10.91 -3.06
C THR A 41 -22.02 9.38 -3.00
N ALA A 42 -22.88 8.83 -2.14
CA ALA A 42 -23.13 7.38 -2.06
C ALA A 42 -23.67 6.80 -3.38
N VAL A 43 -24.54 7.53 -4.08
CA VAL A 43 -25.02 7.15 -5.42
C VAL A 43 -23.87 7.12 -6.44
N LYS A 44 -22.97 8.11 -6.45
CA LYS A 44 -21.80 8.13 -7.36
C LYS A 44 -20.85 6.97 -7.07
N ILE A 45 -20.62 6.66 -5.79
CA ILE A 45 -19.85 5.48 -5.38
C ILE A 45 -20.50 4.19 -5.90
N SER A 46 -21.82 4.05 -5.75
CA SER A 46 -22.59 2.91 -6.26
C SER A 46 -22.45 2.77 -7.78
N GLN A 47 -22.61 3.86 -8.53
CA GLN A 47 -22.48 3.88 -9.99
C GLN A 47 -21.07 3.51 -10.46
N LYS A 48 -20.03 3.95 -9.74
CA LYS A 48 -18.64 3.55 -10.03
C LYS A 48 -18.41 2.06 -9.74
N ALA A 49 -19.00 1.54 -8.67
CA ALA A 49 -18.78 0.18 -8.22
C ALA A 49 -19.61 -0.87 -8.99
N TYR A 50 -20.82 -0.51 -9.44
CA TYR A 50 -21.82 -1.46 -9.93
C TYR A 50 -22.61 -0.89 -11.11
N SER A 51 -22.51 -1.54 -12.27
CA SER A 51 -23.47 -1.32 -13.36
C SER A 51 -24.87 -1.81 -12.97
N SER A 52 -24.95 -2.91 -12.23
CA SER A 52 -26.15 -3.47 -11.59
C SER A 52 -25.79 -4.18 -10.28
N SER A 53 -26.75 -4.34 -9.38
CA SER A 53 -26.64 -5.15 -8.17
C SER A 53 -28.02 -5.62 -7.71
N SER A 54 -28.17 -6.91 -7.44
CA SER A 54 -29.41 -7.44 -6.83
C SER A 54 -29.56 -7.08 -5.35
N ASN A 55 -28.47 -6.70 -4.69
CA ASN A 55 -28.42 -6.42 -3.26
C ASN A 55 -28.08 -4.94 -3.00
N VAL A 56 -28.73 -4.32 -2.01
CA VAL A 56 -28.37 -2.98 -1.49
C VAL A 56 -28.35 -3.05 0.03
N VAL A 57 -27.30 -2.48 0.63
CA VAL A 57 -27.27 -2.20 2.07
C VAL A 57 -27.71 -0.76 2.27
N LEU A 58 -28.74 -0.54 3.09
CA LEU A 58 -29.30 0.77 3.37
C LEU A 58 -29.07 1.16 4.82
N VAL A 59 -28.50 2.34 5.02
CA VAL A 59 -28.06 2.86 6.31
C VAL A 59 -28.67 4.24 6.56
N ASN A 60 -29.01 4.56 7.81
CA ASN A 60 -29.38 5.91 8.20
C ASN A 60 -28.15 6.84 8.13
N ASP A 61 -28.30 7.95 7.42
CA ASP A 61 -27.27 8.95 7.22
C ASP A 61 -26.67 9.55 8.49
N ASN A 62 -27.41 9.52 9.60
CA ASN A 62 -27.05 10.06 10.92
C ASN A 62 -26.83 8.96 11.99
N SER A 63 -26.88 7.67 11.63
CA SER A 63 -26.56 6.55 12.56
C SER A 63 -25.38 5.72 12.05
N LEU A 64 -24.18 6.32 12.05
CA LEU A 64 -22.95 5.63 11.66
C LEU A 64 -22.65 4.41 12.54
N ALA A 65 -22.94 4.51 13.84
CA ALA A 65 -22.59 3.50 14.83
C ALA A 65 -23.12 2.11 14.49
N ASP A 66 -24.36 2.02 14.00
CA ASP A 66 -25.00 0.75 13.67
C ASP A 66 -24.42 0.13 12.40
N ALA A 67 -23.82 0.95 11.53
CA ALA A 67 -23.28 0.54 10.24
C ALA A 67 -21.76 0.37 10.20
N LEU A 68 -21.04 0.64 11.30
CA LEU A 68 -19.57 0.52 11.38
C LEU A 68 -19.05 -0.86 10.95
N SER A 69 -19.85 -1.90 11.14
CA SER A 69 -19.51 -3.28 10.81
C SER A 69 -20.16 -3.80 9.52
N ALA A 70 -20.84 -2.93 8.76
CA ALA A 70 -21.59 -3.33 7.57
C ALA A 70 -20.70 -3.57 6.34
N THR A 71 -19.55 -2.90 6.23
CA THR A 71 -18.69 -2.95 5.01
C THR A 71 -18.29 -4.37 4.60
N PRO A 72 -17.80 -5.26 5.49
CA PRO A 72 -17.47 -6.64 5.12
C PRO A 72 -18.68 -7.43 4.61
N PHE A 73 -19.84 -7.29 5.27
CA PHE A 73 -21.09 -7.94 4.84
C PHE A 73 -21.57 -7.40 3.48
N ALA A 74 -21.60 -6.08 3.30
CA ALA A 74 -21.99 -5.44 2.05
C ALA A 74 -21.11 -5.90 0.88
N LYS A 75 -19.79 -5.95 1.09
CA LYS A 75 -18.83 -6.48 0.11
C LYS A 75 -19.10 -7.95 -0.21
N ALA A 76 -19.33 -8.78 0.82
CA ALA A 76 -19.62 -10.20 0.63
C ALA A 76 -20.93 -10.46 -0.15
N LYS A 77 -21.92 -9.56 0.00
CA LYS A 77 -23.18 -9.57 -0.77
C LYS A 77 -23.08 -8.94 -2.16
N GLY A 78 -21.94 -8.32 -2.49
CA GLY A 78 -21.79 -7.53 -3.72
C GLY A 78 -22.74 -6.33 -3.76
N ALA A 79 -23.03 -5.72 -2.60
CA ALA A 79 -24.00 -4.64 -2.44
C ALA A 79 -23.31 -3.30 -2.21
N PRO A 80 -23.74 -2.19 -2.86
CA PRO A 80 -23.35 -0.86 -2.42
C PRO A 80 -24.02 -0.51 -1.09
N ILE A 81 -23.37 0.37 -0.32
CA ILE A 81 -23.98 1.03 0.83
C ILE A 81 -24.61 2.33 0.33
N LEU A 82 -25.93 2.44 0.43
CA LEU A 82 -26.70 3.65 0.16
C LEU A 82 -27.22 4.25 1.48
N LEU A 83 -27.58 5.52 1.42
CA LEU A 83 -27.97 6.31 2.58
C LEU A 83 -29.43 6.74 2.50
N THR A 84 -30.07 6.89 3.65
CA THR A 84 -31.43 7.43 3.76
C THR A 84 -31.58 8.25 5.03
N GLU A 85 -32.58 9.13 5.08
CA GLU A 85 -33.00 9.77 6.32
C GLU A 85 -33.66 8.75 7.26
N SER A 86 -33.85 9.09 8.54
CA SER A 86 -34.41 8.18 9.54
C SER A 86 -35.88 7.81 9.29
N ASP A 87 -36.67 8.74 8.76
CA ASP A 87 -38.12 8.63 8.58
C ASP A 87 -38.56 8.67 7.11
N LYS A 88 -37.64 9.02 6.18
CA LYS A 88 -37.94 9.16 4.77
C LYS A 88 -36.88 8.51 3.89
N LEU A 89 -37.33 7.71 2.91
CA LEU A 89 -36.47 7.23 1.83
C LEU A 89 -36.09 8.38 0.91
N ASP A 90 -34.80 8.73 0.85
CA ASP A 90 -34.29 9.77 -0.05
C ASP A 90 -34.55 9.40 -1.52
N ASP A 91 -35.06 10.35 -2.30
CA ASP A 91 -35.47 10.12 -3.69
C ASP A 91 -34.30 9.72 -4.59
N ARG A 92 -33.08 10.18 -4.30
CA ARG A 92 -31.87 9.80 -5.07
C ARG A 92 -31.49 8.37 -4.77
N THR A 93 -31.59 7.96 -3.52
CA THR A 93 -31.38 6.57 -3.11
C THR A 93 -32.42 5.65 -3.72
N GLU A 94 -33.70 6.03 -3.72
CA GLU A 94 -34.75 5.24 -4.37
C GLU A 94 -34.50 5.08 -5.88
N LYS A 95 -34.07 6.14 -6.56
CA LYS A 95 -33.69 6.08 -7.98
C LYS A 95 -32.50 5.17 -8.22
N GLU A 96 -31.50 5.20 -7.35
CA GLU A 96 -30.32 4.34 -7.48
C GLU A 96 -30.64 2.87 -7.22
N ILE A 97 -31.50 2.55 -6.25
CA ILE A 97 -32.04 1.19 -6.03
C ILE A 97 -32.70 0.68 -7.32
N LYS A 98 -33.52 1.50 -7.98
CA LYS A 98 -34.17 1.16 -9.26
C LYS A 98 -33.13 0.99 -10.38
N ARG A 99 -32.15 1.89 -10.50
CA ARG A 99 -31.08 1.81 -11.51
C ARG A 99 -30.26 0.53 -11.39
N LEU A 100 -29.95 0.10 -10.16
CA LEU A 100 -29.21 -1.13 -9.89
C LEU A 100 -29.98 -2.40 -10.27
N GLY A 101 -31.31 -2.30 -10.41
CA GLY A 101 -32.17 -3.48 -10.53
C GLY A 101 -32.19 -4.31 -9.24
N ALA A 102 -32.06 -3.65 -8.09
CA ALA A 102 -31.99 -4.31 -6.80
C ALA A 102 -33.31 -5.04 -6.47
N LYS A 103 -33.17 -6.18 -5.79
CA LYS A 103 -34.28 -7.03 -5.33
C LYS A 103 -34.28 -7.15 -3.82
N ASP A 104 -33.10 -7.24 -3.22
CA ASP A 104 -32.89 -7.46 -1.80
C ASP A 104 -32.29 -6.21 -1.16
N ILE A 105 -32.97 -5.68 -0.14
CA ILE A 105 -32.53 -4.53 0.64
C ILE A 105 -32.25 -4.99 2.08
N TYR A 106 -31.05 -4.71 2.56
CA TYR A 106 -30.64 -4.97 3.94
C TYR A 106 -30.62 -3.65 4.71
N LEU A 107 -31.60 -3.44 5.60
CA LEU A 107 -31.66 -2.27 6.48
C LEU A 107 -30.76 -2.52 7.69
N ILE A 108 -29.73 -1.69 7.89
CA ILE A 108 -28.85 -1.81 9.06
C ILE A 108 -29.31 -0.84 10.14
N GLY A 109 -29.82 -1.38 11.24
CA GLY A 109 -30.32 -0.60 12.37
C GLY A 109 -31.79 -0.85 12.70
N GLY A 110 -32.12 -0.63 13.99
CA GLY A 110 -33.46 -0.79 14.53
C GLY A 110 -34.45 0.27 14.01
N THR A 111 -35.71 0.13 14.40
CA THR A 111 -36.78 1.07 13.98
C THR A 111 -36.62 2.48 14.53
N ALA A 112 -35.86 2.65 15.62
CA ALA A 112 -35.54 3.96 16.19
C ALA A 112 -34.64 4.82 15.30
N VAL A 113 -33.80 4.19 14.46
CA VAL A 113 -32.91 4.89 13.52
C VAL A 113 -33.38 4.75 12.08
N LEU A 114 -34.10 3.68 11.73
CA LEU A 114 -34.67 3.49 10.41
C LEU A 114 -36.14 3.13 10.57
N ASN A 115 -37.02 4.13 10.50
CA ASN A 115 -38.45 3.98 10.73
C ASN A 115 -39.03 2.81 9.92
N LYS A 116 -40.03 2.15 10.50
CA LYS A 116 -40.77 1.07 9.86
C LYS A 116 -41.42 1.51 8.54
N ASP A 117 -41.76 2.79 8.40
CA ASP A 117 -42.33 3.34 7.17
C ASP A 117 -41.39 3.22 5.96
N ILE A 118 -40.07 3.34 6.16
CA ILE A 118 -39.08 3.10 5.09
C ILE A 118 -39.14 1.64 4.65
N GLU A 119 -39.19 0.70 5.60
CA GLU A 119 -39.31 -0.73 5.31
C GLU A 119 -40.60 -1.06 4.57
N ASN A 120 -41.72 -0.47 5.00
CA ASN A 120 -43.02 -0.64 4.37
C ASN A 120 -43.04 -0.07 2.94
N LYS A 121 -42.45 1.12 2.72
CA LYS A 121 -42.32 1.73 1.40
C LYS A 121 -41.51 0.84 0.45
N LEU A 122 -40.36 0.32 0.91
CA LEU A 122 -39.52 -0.58 0.12
C LEU A 122 -40.22 -1.91 -0.22
N LYS A 123 -40.92 -2.51 0.73
CA LYS A 123 -41.76 -3.71 0.50
C LYS A 123 -42.90 -3.42 -0.48
N GLY A 124 -43.56 -2.28 -0.34
CA GLY A 124 -44.61 -1.81 -1.25
C GLY A 124 -44.12 -1.62 -2.68
N ASN A 125 -42.83 -1.30 -2.85
CA ASN A 125 -42.15 -1.26 -4.15
C ASN A 125 -41.78 -2.67 -4.70
N GLY A 126 -42.20 -3.75 -4.04
CA GLY A 126 -41.95 -5.14 -4.47
C GLY A 126 -40.56 -5.67 -4.13
N LEU A 127 -39.83 -5.02 -3.22
CA LEU A 127 -38.49 -5.43 -2.81
C LEU A 127 -38.55 -6.38 -1.60
N ASN A 128 -37.62 -7.33 -1.56
CA ASN A 128 -37.37 -8.12 -0.36
C ASN A 128 -36.58 -7.26 0.62
N VAL A 129 -37.10 -7.08 1.83
CA VAL A 129 -36.43 -6.24 2.83
C VAL A 129 -36.14 -7.05 4.07
N GLU A 130 -34.86 -7.19 4.39
CA GLU A 130 -34.35 -7.76 5.63
C GLU A 130 -33.82 -6.64 6.52
N ARG A 131 -34.28 -6.59 7.76
CA ARG A 131 -33.70 -5.69 8.77
C ARG A 131 -32.69 -6.44 9.62
N ILE A 132 -31.49 -5.90 9.69
CA ILE A 132 -30.38 -6.39 10.49
C ILE A 132 -30.21 -5.44 11.67
N ASN A 133 -30.67 -5.85 12.85
CA ASN A 133 -30.55 -5.07 14.07
C ASN A 133 -30.49 -6.00 15.30
N GLY A 134 -29.75 -5.57 16.31
CA GLY A 134 -29.84 -6.09 17.67
C GLY A 134 -30.49 -5.09 18.61
N LYS A 135 -30.42 -5.36 19.92
CA LYS A 135 -30.81 -4.42 20.98
C LYS A 135 -29.90 -3.20 21.04
N ASP A 136 -28.67 -3.35 20.57
CA ASP A 136 -27.63 -2.33 20.53
C ASP A 136 -26.68 -2.55 19.33
N ARG A 137 -25.68 -1.68 19.20
CA ARG A 137 -24.68 -1.75 18.12
C ARG A 137 -23.80 -3.00 18.19
N TYR A 138 -23.57 -3.53 19.39
CA TYR A 138 -22.72 -4.71 19.60
C TYR A 138 -23.43 -5.96 19.11
N GLU A 139 -24.71 -6.13 19.45
CA GLU A 139 -25.53 -7.23 18.94
C GLU A 139 -25.79 -7.09 17.43
N THR A 140 -26.00 -5.88 16.92
CA THR A 140 -26.09 -5.65 15.46
C THR A 140 -24.81 -6.10 14.74
N SER A 141 -23.64 -5.75 15.28
CA SER A 141 -22.33 -6.20 14.77
C SER A 141 -22.15 -7.72 14.85
N LEU A 142 -22.61 -8.35 15.93
CA LEU A 142 -22.59 -9.82 16.06
C LEU A 142 -23.50 -10.51 15.03
N ILE A 143 -24.68 -9.96 14.74
CA ILE A 143 -25.57 -10.49 13.70
C ILE A 143 -24.91 -10.35 12.32
N LEU A 144 -24.27 -9.22 12.03
CA LEU A 144 -23.51 -9.02 10.79
C LEU A 144 -22.34 -10.02 10.68
N ALA A 145 -21.62 -10.27 11.77
CA ALA A 145 -20.56 -11.29 11.83
C ALA A 145 -21.11 -12.71 11.55
N ASN A 146 -22.25 -13.06 12.16
CA ASN A 146 -22.92 -14.34 11.90
C ASN A 146 -23.43 -14.46 10.45
N LYS A 147 -23.91 -13.38 9.85
CA LYS A 147 -24.29 -13.40 8.43
C LYS A 147 -23.08 -13.50 7.51
N LEU A 148 -21.94 -12.93 7.89
CA LEU A 148 -20.71 -13.01 7.11
C LEU A 148 -20.15 -14.44 7.09
N LYS A 149 -20.17 -15.14 8.23
CA LYS A 149 -19.71 -16.54 8.30
C LYS A 149 -20.53 -17.50 7.44
N ASP A 150 -21.81 -17.23 7.24
CA ASP A 150 -22.68 -18.04 6.38
C ASP A 150 -22.29 -17.91 4.90
N ILE A 151 -21.47 -16.90 4.55
CA ILE A 151 -21.00 -16.61 3.20
C ILE A 151 -19.52 -17.03 3.02
N LYS A 152 -18.70 -16.93 4.06
CA LYS A 152 -17.24 -17.12 4.02
C LYS A 152 -16.71 -17.72 5.32
N ASP A 153 -15.66 -18.55 5.23
CA ASP A 153 -14.92 -19.01 6.39
C ASP A 153 -14.19 -17.84 7.08
N ILE A 154 -14.35 -17.74 8.40
CA ILE A 154 -13.80 -16.66 9.23
C ILE A 154 -12.57 -17.17 9.97
N LYS A 155 -11.41 -16.55 9.71
CA LYS A 155 -10.15 -16.86 10.39
C LYS A 155 -9.60 -15.68 11.19
N GLU A 156 -9.94 -14.48 10.76
CA GLU A 156 -9.42 -13.23 11.31
C GLU A 156 -10.57 -12.27 11.61
N VAL A 157 -10.40 -11.43 12.62
CA VAL A 157 -11.37 -10.40 13.01
C VAL A 157 -10.67 -9.07 13.21
N ALA A 158 -11.37 -7.98 12.91
CA ALA A 158 -10.96 -6.63 13.31
C ALA A 158 -11.78 -6.21 14.55
N VAL A 159 -11.12 -5.67 15.57
CA VAL A 159 -11.75 -5.25 16.83
C VAL A 159 -11.53 -3.76 17.02
N VAL A 160 -12.63 -3.01 17.17
CA VAL A 160 -12.62 -1.54 17.32
C VAL A 160 -13.51 -1.14 18.49
N ASN A 161 -13.34 0.05 19.06
CA ASN A 161 -14.27 0.54 20.08
C ASN A 161 -15.61 0.95 19.44
N GLY A 162 -16.72 0.42 19.95
CA GLY A 162 -18.05 0.67 19.39
C GLY A 162 -18.60 2.09 19.62
N GLU A 163 -18.04 2.87 20.54
CA GLU A 163 -18.53 4.21 20.92
C GLU A 163 -17.61 5.34 20.44
N LYS A 164 -16.31 5.22 20.68
CA LYS A 164 -15.29 6.23 20.38
C LYS A 164 -14.43 5.89 19.16
N GLY A 165 -14.58 4.67 18.62
CA GLY A 165 -13.74 4.12 17.56
C GLY A 165 -14.33 4.23 16.16
N LEU A 166 -15.22 5.19 15.88
CA LEU A 166 -15.89 5.31 14.58
C LEU A 166 -14.86 5.46 13.43
N SER A 167 -13.84 6.30 13.63
CA SER A 167 -12.75 6.48 12.67
C SER A 167 -11.87 5.24 12.53
N ASP A 168 -11.67 4.50 13.63
CA ASP A 168 -10.89 3.25 13.63
C ASP A 168 -11.64 2.17 12.82
N ALA A 169 -12.96 2.10 12.98
CA ALA A 169 -13.85 1.19 12.26
C ALA A 169 -13.86 1.45 10.76
N VAL A 170 -14.04 2.70 10.32
CA VAL A 170 -14.01 3.00 8.87
C VAL A 170 -12.61 2.92 8.28
N SER A 171 -11.53 3.11 9.08
CA SER A 171 -10.15 2.90 8.63
C SER A 171 -9.91 1.45 8.24
N VAL A 172 -10.37 0.50 9.05
CA VAL A 172 -10.22 -0.94 8.78
C VAL A 172 -11.33 -1.50 7.88
N GLY A 173 -12.34 -0.70 7.51
CA GLY A 173 -13.49 -1.14 6.73
C GLY A 173 -13.14 -1.86 5.43
N ALA A 174 -12.31 -1.23 4.59
CA ALA A 174 -11.88 -1.82 3.32
C ALA A 174 -10.95 -3.04 3.51
N PRO A 175 -9.89 -2.99 4.34
CA PRO A 175 -9.08 -4.17 4.66
C PRO A 175 -9.89 -5.34 5.23
N ALA A 176 -10.84 -5.07 6.13
CA ALA A 176 -11.70 -6.09 6.72
C ALA A 176 -12.57 -6.75 5.67
N ALA A 177 -13.14 -5.97 4.75
CA ALA A 177 -13.94 -6.50 3.66
C ALA A 177 -13.11 -7.32 2.64
N GLN A 178 -11.86 -6.91 2.35
CA GLN A 178 -10.92 -7.65 1.48
C GLN A 178 -10.51 -8.99 2.10
N ASN A 179 -10.18 -8.98 3.39
CA ASN A 179 -9.67 -10.13 4.13
C ASN A 179 -10.76 -10.95 4.83
N LYS A 180 -12.04 -10.68 4.53
CA LYS A 180 -13.21 -11.41 5.07
C LYS A 180 -13.28 -11.36 6.60
N MET A 181 -12.81 -10.28 7.19
CA MET A 181 -12.81 -10.06 8.63
C MET A 181 -14.13 -9.41 9.07
N PRO A 182 -14.92 -10.02 9.96
CA PRO A 182 -15.95 -9.30 10.69
C PRO A 182 -15.31 -8.17 11.49
N ILE A 183 -15.98 -7.01 11.53
CA ILE A 183 -15.63 -5.92 12.44
C ILE A 183 -16.45 -6.10 13.71
N ILE A 184 -15.75 -6.48 14.78
CA ILE A 184 -16.25 -6.66 16.14
C ILE A 184 -16.18 -5.31 16.86
N LEU A 185 -17.30 -4.91 17.47
CA LEU A 185 -17.38 -3.71 18.29
C LEU A 185 -17.14 -4.08 19.76
N SER A 186 -16.06 -3.55 20.34
CA SER A 186 -15.78 -3.63 21.77
C SER A 186 -16.59 -2.58 22.52
N SER A 187 -17.32 -3.02 23.55
CA SER A 187 -17.98 -2.16 24.54
C SER A 187 -16.96 -1.62 25.55
N PRO A 188 -17.08 -0.36 26.01
CA PRO A 188 -16.27 0.14 27.12
C PRO A 188 -16.48 -0.61 28.43
N LYS A 189 -17.67 -1.17 28.66
CA LYS A 189 -18.04 -1.85 29.89
C LYS A 189 -17.69 -3.35 29.84
N ASP A 190 -18.13 -4.01 28.78
CA ASP A 190 -18.12 -5.49 28.70
C ASP A 190 -17.06 -6.00 27.70
N GLY A 191 -16.26 -5.12 27.11
CA GLY A 191 -15.24 -5.50 26.14
C GLY A 191 -15.84 -6.21 24.93
N VAL A 192 -15.40 -7.44 24.67
CA VAL A 192 -15.85 -8.27 23.54
C VAL A 192 -16.67 -9.49 23.98
N GLU A 193 -17.17 -9.52 25.22
CA GLU A 193 -17.85 -10.70 25.80
C GLU A 193 -18.99 -11.23 24.89
N ALA A 194 -19.77 -10.33 24.28
CA ALA A 194 -20.83 -10.69 23.33
C ALA A 194 -20.35 -11.55 22.15
N PHE A 195 -19.06 -11.52 21.83
CA PHE A 195 -18.42 -12.22 20.72
C PHE A 195 -17.65 -13.47 21.15
N ASP A 196 -17.53 -13.78 22.43
CA ASP A 196 -16.71 -14.90 22.92
C ASP A 196 -17.12 -16.25 22.31
N LYS A 197 -18.43 -16.47 22.20
CA LYS A 197 -18.96 -17.68 21.54
C LYS A 197 -18.62 -17.70 20.05
N PHE A 198 -18.78 -16.58 19.36
CA PHE A 198 -18.45 -16.46 17.94
C PHE A 198 -16.95 -16.73 17.70
N ILE A 199 -16.08 -16.09 18.46
CA ILE A 199 -14.62 -16.23 18.35
C ILE A 199 -14.18 -17.68 18.55
N ARG A 200 -14.75 -18.36 19.55
CA ARG A 200 -14.48 -19.78 19.83
C ARG A 200 -15.01 -20.72 18.74
N ASP A 201 -16.28 -20.57 18.35
CA ASP A 201 -16.94 -21.50 17.45
C ASP A 201 -16.39 -21.40 16.02
N GLU A 202 -16.07 -20.18 15.55
CA GLU A 202 -15.45 -19.95 14.25
C GLU A 202 -13.92 -20.19 14.26
N LYS A 203 -13.35 -20.55 15.42
CA LYS A 203 -11.91 -20.82 15.60
C LYS A 203 -11.03 -19.70 15.05
N VAL A 204 -11.36 -18.45 15.41
CA VAL A 204 -10.59 -17.28 15.01
C VAL A 204 -9.15 -17.45 15.49
N ILE A 205 -8.19 -17.29 14.58
CA ILE A 205 -6.76 -17.49 14.84
C ILE A 205 -5.98 -16.18 14.97
N LYS A 206 -6.58 -15.06 14.54
CA LYS A 206 -5.96 -13.74 14.56
C LYS A 206 -7.00 -12.65 14.82
N ALA A 207 -6.66 -11.71 15.70
CA ALA A 207 -7.43 -10.50 15.90
C ALA A 207 -6.57 -9.25 15.67
N TYR A 208 -7.07 -8.29 14.91
CA TYR A 208 -6.46 -6.97 14.75
C TYR A 208 -7.20 -5.96 15.61
N VAL A 209 -6.55 -5.45 16.65
CA VAL A 209 -7.13 -4.42 17.53
C VAL A 209 -6.80 -3.06 16.95
N ILE A 210 -7.79 -2.36 16.41
CA ILE A 210 -7.58 -1.05 15.78
C ILE A 210 -7.90 0.05 16.80
N GLY A 211 -6.92 0.95 16.99
CA GLY A 211 -7.01 2.04 17.95
C GLY A 211 -6.16 1.82 19.20
N GLY A 212 -5.84 2.92 19.89
CA GLY A 212 -4.98 2.91 21.07
C GLY A 212 -5.63 2.27 22.29
N THR A 213 -4.86 2.11 23.37
CA THR A 213 -5.32 1.45 24.61
C THR A 213 -6.44 2.20 25.34
N ASN A 214 -6.62 3.49 25.04
CA ASN A 214 -7.72 4.32 25.56
C ASN A 214 -9.04 4.06 24.80
N SER A 215 -8.96 3.47 23.60
CA SER A 215 -10.11 3.08 22.78
C SER A 215 -10.45 1.62 23.06
N VAL A 216 -9.52 0.69 22.83
CA VAL A 216 -9.68 -0.73 23.16
C VAL A 216 -8.64 -1.13 24.19
N SER A 217 -9.07 -1.55 25.38
CA SER A 217 -8.18 -1.81 26.52
C SER A 217 -7.17 -2.94 26.25
N ARG A 218 -6.07 -2.98 27.01
CA ARG A 218 -5.13 -4.12 26.97
C ARG A 218 -5.75 -5.41 27.48
N ALA A 219 -6.79 -5.33 28.32
CA ALA A 219 -7.49 -6.51 28.80
C ALA A 219 -8.26 -7.18 27.65
N VAL A 220 -8.96 -6.40 26.83
CA VAL A 220 -9.63 -6.88 25.61
C VAL A 220 -8.60 -7.43 24.62
N GLU A 221 -7.49 -6.75 24.39
CA GLU A 221 -6.43 -7.26 23.52
C GLU A 221 -5.90 -8.63 23.97
N LYS A 222 -5.69 -8.82 25.29
CA LYS A 222 -5.19 -10.09 25.84
C LYS A 222 -6.22 -11.22 25.82
N SER A 223 -7.52 -10.93 25.76
CA SER A 223 -8.56 -11.96 25.67
C SER A 223 -8.75 -12.49 24.25
N LEU A 224 -8.12 -11.86 23.25
CA LEU A 224 -8.28 -12.19 21.83
C LEU A 224 -7.16 -13.11 21.32
N PRO A 225 -7.45 -14.01 20.35
CA PRO A 225 -6.47 -14.93 19.78
C PRO A 225 -5.41 -14.19 18.95
N ASN A 226 -4.13 -14.41 19.27
CA ASN A 226 -2.97 -13.85 18.56
C ASN A 226 -3.11 -12.35 18.24
N ALA A 227 -3.62 -11.58 19.20
CA ALA A 227 -4.00 -10.19 18.97
C ALA A 227 -2.81 -9.33 18.55
N GLU A 228 -3.02 -8.48 17.55
CA GLU A 228 -2.07 -7.48 17.11
C GLU A 228 -2.74 -6.11 17.06
N ARG A 229 -2.18 -5.16 17.81
CA ARG A 229 -2.69 -3.79 17.84
C ARG A 229 -2.13 -2.95 16.71
N VAL A 230 -3.02 -2.26 16.00
CA VAL A 230 -2.71 -1.26 14.96
C VAL A 230 -3.27 0.08 15.41
N SER A 231 -2.41 0.99 15.83
CA SER A 231 -2.84 2.27 16.42
C SER A 231 -1.84 3.39 16.20
N GLY A 232 -2.33 4.62 16.05
CA GLY A 232 -1.57 5.86 16.08
C GLY A 232 -1.96 6.76 17.26
N LYS A 233 -1.36 7.94 17.33
CA LYS A 233 -1.69 8.96 18.36
C LYS A 233 -3.06 9.59 18.16
N ASP A 234 -3.51 9.65 16.90
CA ASP A 234 -4.81 10.17 16.49
C ASP A 234 -5.42 9.28 15.39
N ARG A 235 -6.60 9.66 14.90
CA ARG A 235 -7.34 8.92 13.87
C ARG A 235 -6.59 8.84 12.54
N ASN A 236 -5.85 9.88 12.18
CA ASN A 236 -5.12 9.98 10.91
C ASN A 236 -3.87 9.10 10.96
N GLU A 237 -3.14 9.10 12.09
CA GLU A 237 -2.04 8.16 12.33
C GLU A 237 -2.53 6.71 12.42
N THR A 238 -3.66 6.42 13.09
CA THR A 238 -4.23 5.06 13.10
C THR A 238 -4.60 4.63 11.68
N ASN A 239 -5.25 5.49 10.89
CA ASN A 239 -5.55 5.20 9.49
C ASN A 239 -4.28 4.94 8.68
N ALA A 240 -3.24 5.74 8.86
CA ALA A 240 -1.95 5.52 8.21
C ALA A 240 -1.35 4.15 8.61
N LYS A 241 -1.39 3.78 9.90
CA LYS A 241 -0.94 2.47 10.39
C LYS A 241 -1.76 1.31 9.83
N VAL A 242 -3.05 1.48 9.63
CA VAL A 242 -3.90 0.50 8.93
C VAL A 242 -3.45 0.36 7.47
N ILE A 243 -3.17 1.47 6.78
CA ILE A 243 -2.67 1.43 5.40
C ILE A 243 -1.32 0.70 5.33
N GLU A 244 -0.38 1.04 6.21
CA GLU A 244 0.96 0.42 6.31
C GLU A 244 0.86 -1.10 6.58
N LYS A 245 -0.13 -1.54 7.37
CA LYS A 245 -0.32 -2.95 7.74
C LYS A 245 -0.92 -3.79 6.61
N PHE A 246 -1.95 -3.28 5.94
CA PHE A 246 -2.78 -4.08 5.03
C PHE A 246 -2.50 -3.84 3.54
N TYR A 247 -1.80 -2.77 3.18
CA TYR A 247 -1.42 -2.46 1.81
C TYR A 247 0.11 -2.36 1.73
N THR A 248 0.77 -3.52 1.74
CA THR A 248 2.23 -3.62 1.73
C THR A 248 2.83 -3.25 0.39
N ASP A 249 2.10 -3.50 -0.70
CA ASP A 249 2.57 -3.26 -2.06
C ASP A 249 2.90 -1.79 -2.29
N THR A 250 3.99 -1.56 -3.03
CA THR A 250 4.44 -0.22 -3.42
C THR A 250 3.47 0.41 -4.42
N ASN A 251 3.04 -0.38 -5.41
CA ASN A 251 2.16 0.07 -6.48
C ASN A 251 0.69 -0.15 -6.07
N LEU A 252 -0.07 0.94 -5.96
CA LEU A 252 -1.48 0.90 -5.64
C LEU A 252 -2.30 1.31 -6.87
N SER A 253 -3.28 0.47 -7.21
CA SER A 253 -4.20 0.75 -8.32
C SER A 253 -5.03 2.03 -8.10
N ASN A 254 -5.44 2.29 -6.86
CA ASN A 254 -6.15 3.52 -6.49
C ASN A 254 -5.88 3.88 -5.01
N LEU A 255 -6.17 5.12 -4.64
CA LEU A 255 -6.24 5.60 -3.25
C LEU A 255 -7.48 6.48 -3.11
N TYR A 256 -8.37 6.13 -2.18
CA TYR A 256 -9.59 6.90 -1.91
C TYR A 256 -9.36 7.90 -0.78
N VAL A 257 -9.60 9.18 -1.03
CA VAL A 257 -9.35 10.27 -0.08
C VAL A 257 -10.68 10.78 0.48
N THR A 258 -10.91 10.58 1.77
CA THR A 258 -12.15 10.98 2.46
C THR A 258 -11.86 11.82 3.69
N LYS A 259 -12.87 12.54 4.19
CA LYS A 259 -12.74 13.31 5.44
C LYS A 259 -12.58 12.38 6.65
N ASP A 260 -11.76 12.79 7.60
CA ASP A 260 -11.47 12.05 8.83
C ASP A 260 -12.52 12.22 9.95
N GLY A 261 -13.52 13.07 9.76
CA GLY A 261 -14.56 13.35 10.75
C GLY A 261 -14.09 14.06 12.02
N SER A 262 -12.91 14.69 11.99
CA SER A 262 -12.37 15.45 13.13
C SER A 262 -13.22 16.67 13.47
N LYS A 263 -13.81 17.32 12.46
CA LYS A 263 -14.74 18.45 12.63
C LYS A 263 -16.15 17.98 13.04
N ASN A 264 -16.61 16.87 12.48
CA ASN A 264 -17.91 16.26 12.74
C ASN A 264 -17.86 14.78 12.35
N GLU A 265 -18.18 13.88 13.29
CA GLU A 265 -18.12 12.43 13.06
C GLU A 265 -19.02 11.96 11.90
N ASN A 266 -20.12 12.66 11.63
CA ASN A 266 -21.00 12.35 10.50
C ASN A 266 -20.31 12.51 9.13
N GLN A 267 -19.14 13.15 9.05
CA GLN A 267 -18.34 13.20 7.83
C GLN A 267 -17.70 11.86 7.46
N LEU A 268 -17.63 10.90 8.40
CA LEU A 268 -17.12 9.55 8.13
C LEU A 268 -18.07 8.71 7.25
N ILE A 269 -19.29 9.20 6.98
CA ILE A 269 -20.27 8.52 6.14
C ILE A 269 -19.77 8.29 4.70
N ASP A 270 -18.98 9.22 4.16
CA ASP A 270 -18.36 9.08 2.84
C ASP A 270 -17.34 7.92 2.86
N SER A 271 -16.55 7.79 3.95
CA SER A 271 -15.60 6.71 4.17
C SER A 271 -16.26 5.35 4.31
N LEU A 272 -17.39 5.28 5.04
CA LEU A 272 -18.18 4.06 5.17
C LEU A 272 -18.71 3.62 3.80
N ALA A 273 -19.31 4.54 3.04
CA ALA A 273 -19.91 4.23 1.74
C ALA A 273 -18.85 3.75 0.72
N VAL A 274 -17.69 4.42 0.67
CA VAL A 274 -16.63 4.04 -0.29
C VAL A 274 -15.86 2.80 0.13
N GLY A 275 -15.93 2.38 1.40
CA GLY A 275 -15.22 1.20 1.90
C GLY A 275 -15.49 -0.07 1.08
N VAL A 276 -16.70 -0.23 0.54
CA VAL A 276 -17.04 -1.38 -0.32
C VAL A 276 -16.37 -1.31 -1.69
N LEU A 277 -16.33 -0.12 -2.29
CA LEU A 277 -15.65 0.12 -3.57
C LEU A 277 -14.13 -0.02 -3.41
N ALA A 278 -13.57 0.55 -2.36
CA ALA A 278 -12.16 0.42 -2.00
C ALA A 278 -11.78 -1.06 -1.77
N ALA A 279 -12.63 -1.81 -1.07
CA ALA A 279 -12.46 -3.26 -0.91
C ALA A 279 -12.54 -4.02 -2.23
N LYS A 280 -13.37 -3.57 -3.19
CA LYS A 280 -13.47 -4.18 -4.52
C LYS A 280 -12.24 -3.96 -5.39
N ASN A 281 -11.59 -2.81 -5.24
CA ASN A 281 -10.44 -2.42 -6.03
C ASN A 281 -9.10 -2.70 -5.31
N GLU A 282 -9.14 -3.44 -4.20
CA GLU A 282 -7.93 -3.76 -3.41
C GLU A 282 -7.14 -2.51 -3.03
N SER A 283 -7.85 -1.41 -2.76
CA SER A 283 -7.27 -0.07 -2.60
C SER A 283 -7.57 0.50 -1.22
N PRO A 284 -6.64 1.27 -0.61
CA PRO A 284 -6.86 1.92 0.67
C PRO A 284 -7.84 3.09 0.64
N VAL A 285 -8.45 3.35 1.80
CA VAL A 285 -9.16 4.61 2.10
C VAL A 285 -8.29 5.40 3.09
N VAL A 286 -7.85 6.59 2.69
CA VAL A 286 -7.12 7.52 3.55
C VAL A 286 -8.07 8.55 4.14
N LEU A 287 -8.06 8.65 5.48
CA LEU A 287 -8.83 9.62 6.24
C LEU A 287 -8.02 10.88 6.47
N VAL A 288 -8.45 12.00 5.91
CA VAL A 288 -7.70 13.27 5.97
C VAL A 288 -8.50 14.39 6.62
N GLY A 289 -7.79 15.27 7.32
CA GLY A 289 -8.29 16.61 7.60
C GLY A 289 -8.05 17.50 6.37
N ASN A 290 -7.88 18.82 6.59
CA ASN A 290 -7.53 19.73 5.49
C ASN A 290 -6.18 19.34 4.84
N LYS A 291 -5.19 18.90 5.63
CA LYS A 291 -3.85 18.48 5.17
C LYS A 291 -3.50 17.10 5.70
N LEU A 292 -2.48 16.48 5.12
CA LEU A 292 -1.89 15.26 5.69
C LEU A 292 -1.13 15.57 6.98
N ASN A 293 -1.17 14.64 7.93
CA ASN A 293 -0.19 14.64 9.02
C ASN A 293 1.14 14.00 8.58
N THR A 294 2.17 14.11 9.42
CA THR A 294 3.51 13.60 9.08
C THR A 294 3.51 12.09 8.81
N LYS A 295 2.82 11.29 9.63
CA LYS A 295 2.84 9.83 9.44
C LYS A 295 2.11 9.40 8.16
N GLN A 296 1.06 10.13 7.76
CA GLN A 296 0.39 9.93 6.48
C GLN A 296 1.32 10.24 5.31
N ARG A 297 2.02 11.39 5.34
CA ARG A 297 3.05 11.71 4.33
C ARG A 297 4.12 10.63 4.25
N ASP A 298 4.66 10.19 5.39
CA ASP A 298 5.71 9.17 5.44
C ASP A 298 5.26 7.89 4.73
N ILE A 299 4.06 7.40 5.03
CA ILE A 299 3.54 6.16 4.43
C ILE A 299 3.22 6.36 2.95
N LEU A 300 2.55 7.45 2.58
CA LEU A 300 2.19 7.71 1.18
C LEU A 300 3.43 7.98 0.31
N SER A 301 4.53 8.48 0.90
CA SER A 301 5.82 8.61 0.20
C SER A 301 6.50 7.27 -0.14
N THR A 302 5.97 6.16 0.37
CA THR A 302 6.42 4.80 0.01
C THR A 302 5.54 4.16 -1.07
N LYS A 303 4.53 4.87 -1.59
CA LYS A 303 3.52 4.34 -2.52
C LYS A 303 3.56 5.05 -3.87
N LYS A 304 3.42 4.28 -4.95
CA LYS A 304 3.12 4.75 -6.30
C LYS A 304 1.64 4.54 -6.58
N LEU A 305 0.95 5.56 -7.08
CA LEU A 305 -0.49 5.54 -7.34
C LEU A 305 -0.76 5.58 -8.84
N ASN A 306 -1.57 4.64 -9.34
CA ASN A 306 -2.11 4.74 -10.71
C ASN A 306 -3.28 5.70 -10.78
N THR A 307 -4.12 5.71 -9.73
CA THR A 307 -5.30 6.57 -9.62
C THR A 307 -5.40 7.14 -8.21
N ILE A 308 -5.90 8.37 -8.08
CA ILE A 308 -6.34 8.95 -6.81
C ILE A 308 -7.78 9.41 -6.96
N THR A 309 -8.63 9.05 -5.99
CA THR A 309 -10.06 9.36 -6.04
C THR A 309 -10.47 10.21 -4.84
N GLN A 310 -10.89 11.45 -5.07
CA GLN A 310 -11.49 12.30 -4.04
C GLN A 310 -12.93 11.83 -3.78
N VAL A 311 -13.30 11.60 -2.53
CA VAL A 311 -14.63 11.10 -2.16
C VAL A 311 -15.27 12.03 -1.13
N GLY A 312 -16.40 12.61 -1.51
CA GLY A 312 -16.95 13.76 -0.79
C GLY A 312 -16.02 14.99 -0.87
N GLY A 313 -16.57 16.17 -0.54
CA GLY A 313 -15.82 17.43 -0.56
C GLY A 313 -16.01 18.25 0.71
N ASN A 314 -15.51 19.48 0.67
CA ASN A 314 -15.52 20.50 1.72
C ASN A 314 -14.68 20.13 2.95
N GLY A 315 -13.42 19.75 2.74
CA GLY A 315 -12.46 19.51 3.83
C GLY A 315 -11.37 18.48 3.54
N ASN A 316 -11.25 17.97 2.33
CA ASN A 316 -10.23 17.02 1.90
C ASN A 316 -9.47 17.45 0.63
N GLU A 317 -9.78 18.63 0.07
CA GLU A 317 -9.23 19.14 -1.18
C GLU A 317 -7.72 19.37 -1.09
N GLU A 318 -7.27 20.09 -0.07
CA GLU A 318 -5.84 20.43 0.08
C GLU A 318 -5.00 19.17 0.34
N ALA A 319 -5.49 18.22 1.13
CA ALA A 319 -4.84 16.92 1.30
C ALA A 319 -4.84 16.08 0.01
N PHE A 320 -5.92 16.11 -0.77
CA PHE A 320 -5.97 15.46 -2.08
C PHE A 320 -4.91 16.04 -3.03
N ASP A 321 -4.79 17.36 -3.09
CA ASP A 321 -3.78 18.05 -3.89
C ASP A 321 -2.36 17.77 -3.37
N GLU A 322 -2.15 17.73 -2.05
CA GLU A 322 -0.87 17.34 -1.43
C GLU A 322 -0.45 15.91 -1.84
N ILE A 323 -1.37 14.94 -1.82
CA ILE A 323 -1.08 13.56 -2.25
C ILE A 323 -0.75 13.52 -3.74
N LYS A 324 -1.47 14.27 -4.57
CA LYS A 324 -1.20 14.37 -6.00
C LYS A 324 0.21 14.90 -6.25
N SER A 325 0.59 15.99 -5.57
CA SER A 325 1.93 16.56 -5.70
C SER A 325 3.03 15.58 -5.25
N LEU A 326 2.76 14.72 -4.25
CA LEU A 326 3.69 13.64 -3.85
C LEU A 326 3.91 12.57 -4.95
N GLN A 327 3.09 12.51 -5.99
CA GLN A 327 3.24 11.55 -7.09
C GLN A 327 3.87 12.17 -8.33
N GLU A 328 4.07 13.48 -8.35
CA GLU A 328 4.74 14.16 -9.45
C GLU A 328 6.19 13.71 -9.55
N LYS A 329 6.63 13.44 -10.78
CA LYS A 329 8.01 13.04 -11.06
C LYS A 329 8.89 14.27 -11.20
N THR A 330 9.88 14.36 -10.33
CA THR A 330 10.98 15.32 -10.37
C THR A 330 12.27 14.61 -10.76
N VAL A 331 13.15 15.34 -11.45
CA VAL A 331 14.50 14.87 -11.78
C VAL A 331 15.51 15.74 -11.05
N PHE A 332 16.29 15.12 -10.18
CA PHE A 332 17.39 15.76 -9.46
C PHE A 332 18.74 15.42 -10.09
N GLU A 333 19.73 16.25 -9.81
CA GLU A 333 21.12 16.00 -10.17
C GLU A 333 22.02 16.23 -8.95
N ALA A 334 22.63 15.16 -8.43
CA ALA A 334 23.57 15.20 -7.32
C ALA A 334 25.03 15.21 -7.83
N LYS A 335 25.86 16.09 -7.27
CA LYS A 335 27.29 16.28 -7.60
C LYS A 335 28.25 15.73 -6.55
N THR A 336 27.76 15.47 -5.34
CA THR A 336 28.51 14.90 -4.22
C THR A 336 27.69 13.80 -3.55
N VAL A 337 28.34 12.95 -2.74
CA VAL A 337 27.65 11.92 -1.94
C VAL A 337 26.70 12.55 -0.92
N GLU A 338 27.07 13.69 -0.35
CA GLU A 338 26.21 14.47 0.55
C GLU A 338 24.93 14.93 -0.17
N GLU A 339 25.06 15.55 -1.35
CA GLU A 339 23.90 15.98 -2.16
C GLU A 339 23.02 14.79 -2.57
N LEU A 340 23.62 13.64 -2.93
CA LEU A 340 22.87 12.42 -3.21
C LEU A 340 22.05 11.97 -2.00
N THR A 341 22.64 11.98 -0.82
CA THR A 341 21.98 11.58 0.43
C THR A 341 20.82 12.52 0.75
N ASP A 342 21.03 13.83 0.63
CA ASP A 342 20.00 14.84 0.85
C ASP A 342 18.84 14.68 -0.15
N MET A 343 19.15 14.47 -1.43
CA MET A 343 18.15 14.24 -2.47
C MET A 343 17.34 12.97 -2.21
N ILE A 344 17.97 11.86 -1.80
CA ILE A 344 17.27 10.64 -1.40
C ILE A 344 16.30 10.91 -0.25
N ASN A 345 16.70 11.73 0.73
CA ASN A 345 15.89 12.06 1.90
C ASN A 345 14.67 12.91 1.55
N ILE A 346 14.78 13.86 0.61
CA ILE A 346 13.68 14.75 0.22
C ILE A 346 12.83 14.24 -0.95
N ALA A 347 13.32 13.27 -1.72
CA ALA A 347 12.63 12.76 -2.90
C ALA A 347 11.22 12.23 -2.56
N SER A 348 10.33 12.28 -3.53
CA SER A 348 8.97 11.75 -3.53
C SER A 348 8.88 10.51 -4.42
N PRO A 349 7.83 9.68 -4.30
CA PRO A 349 7.55 8.62 -5.25
C PRO A 349 7.71 9.05 -6.71
N ASN A 350 8.27 8.16 -7.54
CA ASN A 350 8.53 8.37 -8.97
C ASN A 350 9.71 9.28 -9.32
N ASP A 351 10.34 9.94 -8.34
CA ASP A 351 11.49 10.80 -8.60
C ASP A 351 12.70 10.03 -9.14
N ILE A 352 13.50 10.75 -9.93
CA ILE A 352 14.77 10.25 -10.46
C ILE A 352 15.90 11.12 -9.94
N ILE A 353 16.91 10.49 -9.37
CA ILE A 353 18.15 11.16 -8.97
C ILE A 353 19.26 10.74 -9.92
N ASN A 354 19.82 11.70 -10.66
CA ASN A 354 21.03 11.48 -11.45
C ASN A 354 22.25 11.82 -10.59
N PHE A 355 23.00 10.82 -10.17
CA PHE A 355 24.26 11.04 -9.46
C PHE A 355 25.39 11.21 -10.48
N LYS A 356 25.85 12.45 -10.67
CA LYS A 356 26.89 12.84 -11.63
C LYS A 356 27.99 13.66 -10.94
N PRO A 357 28.93 12.99 -10.25
CA PRO A 357 30.03 13.60 -9.52
C PRO A 357 30.86 14.59 -10.35
N LYS A 358 31.38 15.66 -9.73
CA LYS A 358 32.25 16.65 -10.41
C LYS A 358 33.61 16.08 -10.80
N GLU A 359 34.21 15.26 -9.94
CA GLU A 359 35.56 14.70 -10.16
C GLU A 359 35.55 13.41 -11.01
N ASN A 360 34.42 13.09 -11.67
CA ASN A 360 34.11 11.85 -12.40
C ASN A 360 34.23 10.55 -11.57
N THR A 361 35.14 10.46 -10.60
CA THR A 361 35.34 9.32 -9.71
C THR A 361 35.10 9.70 -8.25
N VAL A 362 34.23 8.95 -7.57
CA VAL A 362 33.98 9.01 -6.13
C VAL A 362 34.96 8.09 -5.41
N ASN A 363 35.75 8.66 -4.49
CA ASN A 363 36.84 7.97 -3.80
C ASN A 363 36.53 7.62 -2.33
N GLU A 364 35.25 7.63 -1.96
CA GLU A 364 34.75 7.28 -0.63
C GLU A 364 33.64 6.22 -0.69
N ALA A 365 33.48 5.45 0.38
CA ALA A 365 32.39 4.48 0.49
C ALA A 365 31.10 5.18 0.92
N PHE A 366 29.97 4.80 0.33
CA PHE A 366 28.68 5.41 0.65
C PHE A 366 27.52 4.44 0.52
N ARG A 367 26.36 4.86 1.02
CA ARG A 367 25.15 4.04 1.12
C ARG A 367 23.95 4.81 0.59
N MET A 368 23.10 4.14 -0.17
CA MET A 368 21.79 4.63 -0.57
C MET A 368 20.74 3.87 0.23
N VAL A 369 20.00 4.57 1.09
CA VAL A 369 19.02 3.95 2.01
C VAL A 369 17.70 4.69 1.90
N THR A 370 16.66 4.04 1.38
CA THR A 370 15.31 4.62 1.34
C THR A 370 14.23 3.58 1.08
N ASN A 371 13.06 3.77 1.69
CA ASN A 371 11.86 2.98 1.36
C ASN A 371 10.99 3.66 0.28
N LYS A 372 11.43 4.78 -0.28
CA LYS A 372 10.68 5.51 -1.29
C LYS A 372 10.90 4.88 -2.67
N PRO A 373 9.86 4.81 -3.51
CA PRO A 373 9.99 4.19 -4.82
C PRO A 373 10.54 5.18 -5.85
N ILE A 374 11.84 5.43 -5.73
CA ILE A 374 12.62 6.35 -6.56
C ILE A 374 13.61 5.58 -7.42
N THR A 375 14.07 6.21 -8.50
CA THR A 375 15.15 5.67 -9.34
C THR A 375 16.43 6.46 -9.10
N VAL A 376 17.55 5.78 -8.86
CA VAL A 376 18.87 6.41 -8.81
C VAL A 376 19.71 5.96 -10.00
N ASN A 377 20.12 6.93 -10.82
CA ASN A 377 21.02 6.71 -11.95
C ASN A 377 22.44 7.09 -11.55
N ILE A 378 23.35 6.13 -11.49
CA ILE A 378 24.76 6.35 -11.17
C ILE A 378 25.51 6.63 -12.47
N LYS A 379 26.09 7.83 -12.59
CA LYS A 379 26.75 8.34 -13.81
C LYS A 379 28.18 8.82 -13.55
N GLY A 380 28.81 8.36 -12.48
CA GLY A 380 30.22 8.60 -12.19
C GLY A 380 30.83 7.39 -11.49
N ASP A 381 32.12 7.17 -11.76
CA ASP A 381 32.85 6.00 -11.29
C ASP A 381 32.93 5.99 -9.77
N CYS A 382 32.95 4.82 -9.18
CA CYS A 382 33.07 4.64 -7.73
C CYS A 382 34.23 3.69 -7.43
N SER A 383 35.31 4.20 -6.84
CA SER A 383 36.51 3.39 -6.53
C SER A 383 36.41 2.65 -5.18
N LYS A 384 35.37 2.93 -4.39
CA LYS A 384 35.07 2.33 -3.09
C LYS A 384 33.69 1.69 -3.07
N THR A 385 33.33 1.08 -1.93
CA THR A 385 32.09 0.34 -1.77
C THR A 385 30.84 1.23 -1.85
N LEU A 386 29.90 0.84 -2.71
CA LEU A 386 28.52 1.31 -2.73
C LEU A 386 27.60 0.27 -2.08
N THR A 387 26.82 0.66 -1.07
CA THR A 387 25.74 -0.19 -0.53
C THR A 387 24.37 0.32 -0.93
N VAL A 388 23.52 -0.55 -1.47
CA VAL A 388 22.14 -0.26 -1.88
C VAL A 388 21.16 -0.93 -0.93
N ASP A 389 20.31 -0.14 -0.29
CA ASP A 389 19.24 -0.58 0.61
C ASP A 389 17.94 0.18 0.28
N MET A 390 17.35 -0.19 -0.85
CA MET A 390 16.25 0.52 -1.49
C MET A 390 15.11 -0.44 -1.84
N PRO A 391 14.38 -1.02 -0.86
CA PRO A 391 13.42 -2.11 -1.07
C PRO A 391 12.26 -1.79 -2.03
N ASN A 392 12.02 -0.51 -2.32
CA ASN A 392 11.02 -0.05 -3.29
C ASN A 392 11.64 0.71 -4.48
N GLY A 393 12.95 0.94 -4.45
CA GLY A 393 13.67 1.76 -5.43
C GLY A 393 14.25 0.96 -6.58
N GLU A 394 14.78 1.68 -7.56
CA GLU A 394 15.47 1.16 -8.73
C GLU A 394 16.84 1.81 -8.81
N VAL A 395 17.85 1.04 -9.23
CA VAL A 395 19.19 1.57 -9.46
C VAL A 395 19.67 1.20 -10.85
N ASN A 396 20.08 2.21 -11.61
CA ASN A 396 20.67 2.06 -12.93
C ASN A 396 22.13 2.51 -12.87
N ASN A 397 23.06 1.60 -13.12
CA ASN A 397 24.48 1.89 -13.19
C ASN A 397 24.92 2.18 -14.63
N TYR A 398 25.49 3.36 -14.86
CA TYR A 398 26.09 3.81 -16.12
C TYR A 398 27.56 4.21 -15.95
N ALA A 399 28.25 3.65 -14.95
CA ALA A 399 29.63 3.99 -14.62
C ALA A 399 30.41 2.78 -14.11
N THR A 400 31.74 2.93 -13.96
CA THR A 400 32.59 1.87 -13.41
C THR A 400 32.49 1.82 -11.89
N LEU A 401 32.01 0.71 -11.33
CA LEU A 401 31.89 0.49 -9.88
C LEU A 401 32.81 -0.62 -9.40
N VAL A 402 33.68 -0.33 -8.43
CA VAL A 402 34.64 -1.34 -7.93
C VAL A 402 33.97 -2.37 -7.02
N ASN A 403 33.11 -1.95 -6.09
CA ASN A 403 32.48 -2.88 -5.15
C ASN A 403 31.05 -2.43 -4.82
N VAL A 404 30.08 -3.29 -5.09
CA VAL A 404 28.65 -3.02 -4.88
C VAL A 404 28.05 -4.09 -4.00
N ILE A 405 27.27 -3.67 -2.99
CA ILE A 405 26.50 -4.56 -2.12
C ILE A 405 25.02 -4.18 -2.23
N VAL A 406 24.21 -5.05 -2.83
CA VAL A 406 22.76 -4.89 -2.89
C VAL A 406 22.13 -5.66 -1.72
N ARG A 407 21.62 -4.92 -0.73
CA ARG A 407 20.96 -5.48 0.46
C ARG A 407 19.46 -5.63 0.26
N ASN A 408 18.82 -4.63 -0.33
CA ASN A 408 17.41 -4.66 -0.72
C ASN A 408 17.27 -3.80 -1.98
N ILE A 409 16.47 -4.24 -2.94
CA ILE A 409 16.11 -3.47 -4.13
C ILE A 409 14.62 -3.65 -4.44
N GLY A 410 14.02 -2.72 -5.19
CA GLY A 410 12.62 -2.80 -5.60
C GLY A 410 12.40 -3.65 -6.85
N GLU A 411 11.17 -3.63 -7.35
CA GLU A 411 10.77 -4.34 -8.58
C GLU A 411 11.52 -3.88 -9.83
N GLY A 412 11.93 -2.61 -9.87
CA GLY A 412 12.76 -2.08 -10.97
C GLY A 412 14.18 -2.68 -11.00
N GLY A 413 14.61 -3.32 -9.91
CA GLY A 413 15.86 -4.06 -9.84
C GLY A 413 17.11 -3.18 -9.77
N PHE A 414 18.25 -3.87 -9.84
CA PHE A 414 19.57 -3.26 -10.03
C PHE A 414 20.03 -3.59 -11.45
N ASN A 415 20.16 -2.55 -12.28
CA ASN A 415 20.42 -2.69 -13.71
C ASN A 415 21.83 -2.15 -14.03
N ASN A 416 22.71 -3.04 -14.48
CA ASN A 416 24.06 -2.69 -14.88
C ASN A 416 24.13 -2.42 -16.39
N HIS A 417 24.62 -1.24 -16.75
CA HIS A 417 24.86 -0.81 -18.14
C HIS A 417 26.33 -0.51 -18.43
N ASP A 418 27.23 -0.74 -17.46
CA ASP A 418 28.66 -0.49 -17.59
C ASP A 418 29.44 -1.57 -16.80
N THR A 419 30.51 -1.21 -16.11
CA THR A 419 31.45 -2.15 -15.53
C THR A 419 31.28 -2.24 -14.03
N ILE A 420 31.25 -3.46 -13.49
CA ILE A 420 31.32 -3.71 -12.05
C ILE A 420 32.40 -4.76 -11.77
N THR A 421 33.38 -4.44 -10.92
CA THR A 421 34.39 -5.44 -10.54
C THR A 421 33.81 -6.48 -9.59
N ILE A 422 33.11 -6.06 -8.52
CA ILE A 422 32.47 -6.99 -7.59
C ILE A 422 31.03 -6.53 -7.30
N LEU A 423 30.06 -7.40 -7.59
CA LEU A 423 28.66 -7.22 -7.21
C LEU A 423 28.25 -8.32 -6.23
N SER A 424 27.82 -7.95 -5.03
CA SER A 424 27.31 -8.85 -3.99
C SER A 424 25.82 -8.64 -3.77
N VAL A 425 25.00 -9.67 -3.96
CA VAL A 425 23.54 -9.61 -3.83
C VAL A 425 23.10 -10.37 -2.59
N ARG A 426 22.38 -9.69 -1.70
CA ARG A 426 21.90 -10.17 -0.39
C ARG A 426 20.40 -9.99 -0.19
N ASP A 427 19.70 -9.57 -1.24
CA ASP A 427 18.28 -9.24 -1.16
C ASP A 427 17.43 -10.48 -0.94
N LYS A 428 16.81 -10.53 0.23
CA LYS A 428 15.98 -11.66 0.66
C LYS A 428 14.65 -11.76 -0.09
N ASN A 429 14.26 -10.71 -0.80
CA ASN A 429 12.98 -10.66 -1.52
C ASN A 429 13.08 -11.20 -2.95
N GLY A 430 14.24 -11.71 -3.38
CA GLY A 430 14.40 -12.35 -4.69
C GLY A 430 14.13 -11.40 -5.86
N ARG A 431 14.93 -10.33 -5.96
CA ARG A 431 14.69 -9.25 -6.93
C ARG A 431 15.55 -9.37 -8.17
N VAL A 432 15.22 -8.53 -9.16
CA VAL A 432 15.88 -8.52 -10.46
C VAL A 432 17.26 -7.90 -10.33
N ILE A 433 18.26 -8.63 -10.80
CA ILE A 433 19.60 -8.14 -11.08
C ILE A 433 19.81 -8.31 -12.59
N GLU A 434 19.94 -7.21 -13.31
CA GLU A 434 20.11 -7.21 -14.75
C GLU A 434 21.53 -6.77 -15.11
N ASN A 435 22.23 -7.57 -15.90
CA ASN A 435 23.46 -7.18 -16.58
C ASN A 435 23.15 -7.07 -18.08
N THR A 436 23.06 -5.85 -18.58
CA THR A 436 22.59 -5.57 -19.94
C THR A 436 23.65 -5.89 -21.01
N ARG A 437 23.31 -5.71 -22.29
CA ARG A 437 24.29 -5.92 -23.37
C ARG A 437 25.40 -4.88 -23.30
N ASN A 438 26.63 -5.32 -23.59
CA ASN A 438 27.84 -4.49 -23.53
C ASN A 438 28.17 -3.97 -22.12
N SER A 439 27.68 -4.63 -21.07
CA SER A 439 28.08 -4.36 -19.69
C SER A 439 28.79 -5.57 -19.09
N ASP A 440 29.72 -5.30 -18.18
CA ASP A 440 30.67 -6.27 -17.66
C ASP A 440 30.54 -6.37 -16.14
N ILE A 441 30.52 -7.60 -15.62
CA ILE A 441 30.68 -7.87 -14.19
C ILE A 441 31.82 -8.86 -13.99
N ASP A 442 32.94 -8.45 -13.40
CA ASP A 442 34.08 -9.37 -13.22
C ASP A 442 33.72 -10.50 -12.25
N THR A 443 33.09 -10.17 -11.11
CA THR A 443 32.59 -11.15 -10.15
C THR A 443 31.20 -10.77 -9.62
N LEU A 444 30.21 -11.62 -9.88
CA LEU A 444 28.89 -11.57 -9.29
C LEU A 444 28.76 -12.64 -8.21
N MET A 445 28.36 -12.24 -7.00
CA MET A 445 28.06 -13.15 -5.89
C MET A 445 26.59 -13.01 -5.51
N ILE A 446 25.83 -14.10 -5.62
CA ILE A 446 24.48 -14.22 -5.06
C ILE A 446 24.61 -15.01 -3.76
N LEU A 447 24.40 -14.34 -2.63
CA LEU A 447 24.61 -14.95 -1.32
C LEU A 447 23.44 -15.86 -0.93
N ALA A 448 23.67 -16.78 0.02
CA ALA A 448 22.64 -17.69 0.54
C ALA A 448 21.40 -16.99 1.12
N SER A 449 21.52 -15.74 1.54
CA SER A 449 20.40 -14.92 2.00
C SER A 449 19.52 -14.39 0.85
N ALA A 450 20.02 -14.36 -0.38
CA ALA A 450 19.34 -13.81 -1.56
C ALA A 450 18.61 -14.88 -2.37
N ASN A 451 17.77 -15.66 -1.70
CA ASN A 451 16.91 -16.64 -2.35
C ASN A 451 15.97 -15.97 -3.36
N ASP A 452 15.59 -16.72 -4.40
CA ASP A 452 14.70 -16.29 -5.48
C ASP A 452 15.24 -15.10 -6.31
N THR A 453 16.53 -14.77 -6.20
CA THR A 453 17.14 -13.72 -7.04
C THR A 453 16.95 -14.05 -8.51
N LYS A 454 16.40 -13.10 -9.27
CA LYS A 454 16.24 -13.22 -10.72
C LYS A 454 17.39 -12.52 -11.43
N LEU A 455 18.38 -13.28 -11.87
CA LEU A 455 19.50 -12.78 -12.66
C LEU A 455 19.15 -12.83 -14.15
N ILE A 456 19.18 -11.69 -14.82
CA ILE A 456 19.08 -11.59 -16.28
C ILE A 456 20.45 -11.11 -16.79
N ASN A 457 21.18 -11.98 -17.48
CA ASN A 457 22.48 -11.64 -18.07
C ASN A 457 22.42 -11.65 -19.59
N ASP A 458 22.50 -10.46 -20.18
CA ASP A 458 22.69 -10.22 -21.60
C ASP A 458 24.13 -9.76 -21.93
N GLY A 459 24.94 -9.44 -20.92
CA GLY A 459 26.32 -8.97 -21.02
C GLY A 459 27.37 -10.04 -20.70
N TYR A 460 28.49 -9.62 -20.14
CA TYR A 460 29.57 -10.52 -19.72
C TYR A 460 29.68 -10.59 -18.20
N ILE A 461 29.80 -11.81 -17.68
CA ILE A 461 30.12 -12.09 -16.28
C ILE A 461 31.37 -12.97 -16.22
N GLY A 462 32.47 -12.45 -15.68
CA GLY A 462 33.72 -13.22 -15.55
C GLY A 462 33.56 -14.41 -14.60
N LYS A 463 33.00 -14.16 -13.42
CA LYS A 463 32.75 -15.19 -12.41
C LYS A 463 31.40 -15.00 -11.72
N LEU A 464 30.53 -15.99 -11.82
CA LEU A 464 29.30 -16.09 -11.04
C LEU A 464 29.51 -17.07 -9.88
N ILE A 465 29.36 -16.59 -8.65
CA ILE A 465 29.28 -17.40 -7.43
C ILE A 465 27.83 -17.37 -6.96
N ASP A 466 27.15 -18.50 -7.03
CA ASP A 466 25.75 -18.62 -6.60
C ASP A 466 25.64 -19.56 -5.40
N ASN A 467 25.36 -18.97 -4.25
CA ASN A 467 25.16 -19.65 -2.98
C ASN A 467 23.70 -19.64 -2.53
N SER A 468 22.80 -19.07 -3.34
CA SER A 468 21.36 -19.10 -3.06
C SER A 468 20.81 -20.52 -3.22
N SER A 469 19.68 -20.79 -2.55
CA SER A 469 19.04 -22.11 -2.66
C SER A 469 18.22 -22.28 -3.96
N ASN A 470 17.85 -21.19 -4.63
CA ASN A 470 16.82 -21.16 -5.67
C ASN A 470 16.85 -19.90 -6.58
N SER A 471 18.01 -19.46 -7.05
CA SER A 471 18.06 -18.37 -8.06
C SER A 471 17.40 -18.76 -9.40
N ASP A 472 16.80 -17.78 -10.07
CA ASP A 472 16.35 -17.88 -11.45
C ASP A 472 17.34 -17.14 -12.36
N ILE A 473 18.13 -17.88 -13.14
CA ILE A 473 19.18 -17.32 -13.98
C ILE A 473 18.79 -17.47 -15.46
N THR A 474 18.47 -16.34 -16.09
CA THR A 474 18.32 -16.20 -17.53
C THR A 474 19.62 -15.65 -18.11
N ASN A 475 20.35 -16.46 -18.90
CA ASN A 475 21.62 -16.04 -19.50
C ASN A 475 21.57 -16.08 -21.03
N ASN A 476 21.49 -14.90 -21.65
CA ASN A 476 21.65 -14.71 -23.10
C ASN A 476 23.05 -14.20 -23.48
N GLY A 477 23.83 -13.75 -22.50
CA GLY A 477 25.21 -13.31 -22.64
C GLY A 477 26.24 -14.39 -22.29
N THR A 478 27.40 -13.97 -21.79
CA THR A 478 28.51 -14.85 -21.42
C THR A 478 28.70 -14.92 -19.92
N ILE A 479 28.91 -16.13 -19.39
CA ILE A 479 29.38 -16.37 -18.03
C ILE A 479 30.60 -17.28 -18.11
N ASP A 480 31.80 -16.75 -17.86
CA ASP A 480 33.06 -17.47 -18.06
C ASP A 480 33.28 -18.58 -17.02
N LYS A 481 32.96 -18.28 -15.76
CA LYS A 481 33.09 -19.25 -14.66
C LYS A 481 31.89 -19.20 -13.74
N LYS A 482 31.15 -20.30 -13.63
CA LYS A 482 30.10 -20.49 -12.61
C LYS A 482 30.60 -21.40 -11.48
N VAL A 483 30.40 -20.97 -10.24
CA VAL A 483 30.71 -21.72 -9.01
C VAL A 483 29.45 -21.78 -8.16
N ASN A 484 29.07 -22.98 -7.72
CA ASN A 484 27.95 -23.19 -6.81
C ASN A 484 28.49 -23.56 -5.42
N GLN A 485 27.90 -22.98 -4.37
CA GLN A 485 28.09 -23.33 -2.95
C GLN A 485 29.52 -23.17 -2.37
N VAL A 486 29.74 -22.09 -1.60
CA VAL A 486 30.89 -21.90 -0.71
C VAL A 486 30.43 -21.93 0.75
N GLU A 487 30.20 -23.13 1.30
CA GLU A 487 29.41 -23.38 2.53
C GLU A 487 29.95 -22.80 3.86
N ASN A 488 31.13 -22.17 3.96
CA ASN A 488 31.76 -21.99 5.29
C ASN A 488 32.27 -20.58 5.65
N LEU A 489 32.26 -19.62 4.72
CA LEU A 489 32.71 -18.23 4.97
C LEU A 489 31.55 -17.25 5.11
N GLU A 490 30.43 -17.46 4.40
CA GLU A 490 29.32 -16.51 4.34
C GLU A 490 28.55 -16.38 5.64
N ALA A 491 28.28 -17.48 6.34
CA ALA A 491 27.58 -17.44 7.63
C ALA A 491 28.33 -16.60 8.68
N LYS A 492 29.67 -16.58 8.62
CA LYS A 492 30.51 -15.75 9.50
C LYS A 492 30.46 -14.28 9.09
N VAL A 493 30.48 -13.97 7.79
CA VAL A 493 30.36 -12.60 7.26
C VAL A 493 28.99 -12.00 7.58
N ASP A 494 27.90 -12.73 7.35
CA ASP A 494 26.54 -12.29 7.66
C ASP A 494 26.34 -12.03 9.16
N SER A 495 26.96 -12.84 10.03
CA SER A 495 26.94 -12.60 11.48
C SER A 495 27.68 -11.33 11.88
N ILE A 496 28.84 -11.07 11.25
CA ILE A 496 29.65 -9.87 11.53
C ILE A 496 28.92 -8.62 11.03
N GLU A 497 28.32 -8.66 9.86
CA GLU A 497 27.61 -7.50 9.31
C GLU A 497 26.32 -7.17 10.05
N LYS A 498 25.57 -8.17 10.53
CA LYS A 498 24.44 -7.92 11.45
C LYS A 498 24.89 -7.20 12.72
N ALA A 499 26.08 -7.54 13.23
CA ALA A 499 26.65 -6.85 14.38
C ALA A 499 27.05 -5.40 14.02
N ILE A 500 27.67 -5.18 12.85
CA ILE A 500 28.00 -3.83 12.35
C ILE A 500 26.74 -2.99 12.18
N ASP A 501 25.69 -3.51 11.54
CA ASP A 501 24.42 -2.79 11.34
C ASP A 501 23.75 -2.44 12.67
N SER A 502 23.77 -3.35 13.65
CA SER A 502 23.28 -3.07 15.00
C SER A 502 24.07 -1.92 15.66
N ILE A 503 25.39 -1.89 15.45
CA ILE A 503 26.26 -0.81 15.93
C ILE A 503 25.93 0.50 15.20
N SER A 504 25.84 0.51 13.87
CA SER A 504 25.50 1.71 13.08
C SER A 504 24.13 2.28 13.45
N GLN A 505 23.11 1.45 13.67
CA GLN A 505 21.80 1.92 14.15
C GLN A 505 21.88 2.57 15.54
N LYS A 506 22.71 2.02 16.44
CA LYS A 506 22.95 2.63 17.75
C LYS A 506 23.66 3.98 17.61
N VAL A 507 24.66 4.07 16.73
CA VAL A 507 25.39 5.31 16.44
C VAL A 507 24.45 6.38 15.86
N ASN A 508 23.59 6.04 14.90
CA ASN A 508 22.63 6.98 14.33
C ASN A 508 21.59 7.46 15.37
N LYS A 509 21.13 6.57 16.26
CA LYS A 509 20.28 6.99 17.40
C LYS A 509 20.99 7.94 18.35
N ILE A 510 22.28 7.72 18.59
CA ILE A 510 23.10 8.64 19.41
C ILE A 510 23.21 10.00 18.71
N GLN A 511 23.42 10.03 17.39
CA GLN A 511 23.50 11.27 16.64
C GLN A 511 22.18 12.06 16.67
N ASP A 512 21.04 11.41 16.44
CA ASP A 512 19.71 12.04 16.55
C ASP A 512 19.45 12.61 17.96
N ILE A 513 19.91 11.92 19.02
CA ILE A 513 19.86 12.45 20.39
C ILE A 513 20.75 13.69 20.53
N LEU A 514 21.96 13.67 19.98
CA LEU A 514 22.89 14.81 20.03
C LEU A 514 22.33 16.04 19.30
N ASP A 515 21.73 15.84 18.12
CA ASP A 515 21.12 16.92 17.34
C ASP A 515 19.92 17.53 18.09
N LYS A 516 19.09 16.70 18.73
CA LYS A 516 18.00 17.15 19.62
C LYS A 516 18.51 17.93 20.84
N ILE A 517 19.61 17.48 21.46
CA ILE A 517 20.26 18.21 22.56
C ILE A 517 20.81 19.55 22.07
N GLY A 518 21.42 19.60 20.89
CA GLY A 518 21.91 20.83 20.27
C GLY A 518 20.79 21.84 20.03
N PHE A 519 19.65 21.37 19.52
CA PHE A 519 18.45 22.19 19.34
C PHE A 519 17.91 22.73 20.68
N LEU A 520 17.84 21.88 21.72
CA LEU A 520 17.45 22.27 23.08
C LEU A 520 18.38 23.33 23.67
N LYS A 521 19.70 23.19 23.50
CA LYS A 521 20.67 24.20 23.96
C LYS A 521 20.47 25.55 23.28
N LYS A 522 20.19 25.55 21.98
CA LYS A 522 19.92 26.76 21.19
C LYS A 522 18.58 27.42 21.52
N PHE A 523 17.63 26.65 22.05
CA PHE A 523 16.34 27.15 22.53
C PHE A 523 16.41 27.73 23.96
N LEU A 524 17.39 27.27 24.76
CA LEU A 524 17.61 27.71 26.14
C LEU A 524 18.62 28.87 26.27
N SER A 525 19.41 29.13 25.22
CA SER A 525 20.27 30.32 25.05
C SER A 525 19.51 31.43 24.34
#